data_AF-F9YPF2-F1
#
_entry.id   AF-F9YPF2-F1
#
_cell.length_a   1.000
_cell.length_b   1.000
_cell.length_c   1.000
_cell.angle_alpha   90.00
_cell.angle_beta   90.00
_cell.angle_gamma   90.00
#
_symmetry.space_group_name_H-M   'P 1'
#
loop_
_entity.id
_entity.type
_entity.pdbx_description
1 polymer ?
#
loop_
_entity_poly.entity_id
_entity_poly.type
_entity_poly.pdbx_seq_one_letter_code
_entity_poly.pdbx_strand_id
1 'polypeptide(L)'
;MIITMLHDILVALPLGLILAFTIGPVFFVLLETAITKGFRMAMVFDFGVILADIFFILIAYFTTSNLLEKIKDDPRLFMFGGIIMIFYGLFSFIKEKKDFNKQRRIKEQGKEISFEVKKNYFSTFVKGFLLNFINIGVLGFWLGIIIVFAPRLDMDTYRISVFFSAIILSYFLVDCLKMFLAKQLKNKLTAFHIHKIKRIISIVLLVFGVLLFLQGIFPESKETIGEQLNKFEIFN
;
A
#
# COMPACT_ATOMS: atom_id res chain seq x y z
N MET A 1 -33.85 4.27 -7.50
CA MET A 1 -33.12 3.48 -6.48
C MET A 1 -32.18 2.45 -7.11
N ILE A 2 -32.65 1.43 -7.85
CA ILE A 2 -31.74 0.42 -8.44
C ILE A 2 -30.82 1.02 -9.52
N ILE A 3 -31.37 1.84 -10.43
CA ILE A 3 -30.60 2.47 -11.52
C ILE A 3 -29.53 3.43 -10.97
N THR A 4 -29.89 4.20 -9.94
CA THR A 4 -28.95 5.11 -9.25
C THR A 4 -27.82 4.34 -8.55
N MET A 5 -28.13 3.21 -7.89
CA MET A 5 -27.10 2.36 -7.26
C MET A 5 -26.17 1.72 -8.29
N LEU A 6 -26.71 1.28 -9.43
CA LEU A 6 -25.90 0.74 -10.52
C LEU A 6 -24.95 1.79 -11.07
N HIS A 7 -25.41 3.03 -11.26
CA HIS A 7 -24.57 4.15 -11.66
C HIS A 7 -23.45 4.41 -10.65
N ASP A 8 -23.77 4.44 -9.35
CA ASP A 8 -22.78 4.64 -8.29
C ASP A 8 -21.70 3.54 -8.32
N ILE A 9 -22.09 2.28 -8.49
CA ILE A 9 -21.17 1.14 -8.65
C ILE A 9 -20.28 1.33 -9.88
N LEU A 10 -20.86 1.68 -11.04
CA LEU A 10 -20.11 1.86 -12.28
C LEU A 10 -19.07 2.97 -12.16
N VAL A 11 -19.37 4.05 -11.43
CA VAL A 11 -18.42 5.13 -11.13
C VAL A 11 -17.33 4.69 -10.15
N ALA A 12 -17.65 3.80 -9.20
CA ALA A 12 -16.69 3.24 -8.25
C ALA A 12 -15.67 2.28 -8.90
N LEU A 13 -16.06 1.53 -9.94
CA LEU A 13 -15.19 0.52 -10.55
C LEU A 13 -13.85 1.08 -11.07
N PRO A 14 -13.81 2.19 -11.85
CA PRO A 14 -12.56 2.82 -12.27
C PRO A 14 -11.68 3.28 -11.11
N LEU A 15 -12.29 3.81 -10.03
CA LEU A 15 -11.54 4.24 -8.85
C LEU A 15 -10.83 3.06 -8.17
N GLY A 16 -11.52 1.93 -8.04
CA GLY A 16 -10.90 0.70 -7.54
C GLY A 16 -9.78 0.20 -8.45
N LEU A 17 -9.95 0.28 -9.77
CA LEU A 17 -8.90 -0.09 -10.73
C LEU A 17 -7.64 0.79 -10.57
N ILE A 18 -7.82 2.11 -10.48
CA ILE A 18 -6.73 3.07 -10.25
C ILE A 18 -6.03 2.76 -8.92
N LEU A 19 -6.80 2.55 -7.86
CA LEU A 19 -6.25 2.26 -6.54
C LEU A 19 -5.41 0.99 -6.55
N ALA A 20 -5.90 -0.07 -7.21
CA ALA A 20 -5.19 -1.33 -7.34
C ALA A 20 -3.78 -1.13 -7.95
N PHE A 21 -3.65 -0.28 -8.97
CA PHE A 21 -2.37 -0.03 -9.65
C PHE A 21 -1.55 1.12 -9.05
N THR A 22 -1.97 1.69 -7.93
CA THR A 22 -1.21 2.74 -7.26
C THR A 22 0.11 2.19 -6.76
N ILE A 23 1.21 2.71 -7.33
CA ILE A 23 2.56 2.24 -7.03
C ILE A 23 2.98 2.82 -5.68
N GLY A 24 3.27 1.93 -4.72
CA GLY A 24 3.73 2.31 -3.40
C GLY A 24 4.27 1.14 -2.59
N PRO A 25 4.67 1.39 -1.34
CA PRO A 25 5.19 0.38 -0.41
C PRO A 25 4.36 -0.91 -0.35
N VAL A 26 3.04 -0.76 -0.24
CA VAL A 26 2.07 -1.86 -0.14
C VAL A 26 2.07 -2.71 -1.41
N PHE A 27 2.03 -2.08 -2.59
CA PHE A 27 2.06 -2.76 -3.88
C PHE A 27 3.29 -3.68 -4.01
N PHE A 28 4.48 -3.17 -3.71
CA PHE A 28 5.71 -3.96 -3.82
C PHE A 28 5.71 -5.14 -2.84
N VAL A 29 5.30 -4.90 -1.60
CA VAL A 29 5.27 -5.92 -0.56
C VAL A 29 4.21 -6.99 -0.82
N LEU A 30 3.07 -6.64 -1.40
CA LEU A 30 2.05 -7.57 -1.86
C LEU A 30 2.62 -8.52 -2.91
N LEU A 31 3.27 -7.98 -3.95
CA LEU A 31 3.91 -8.77 -5.00
C LEU A 31 5.03 -9.65 -4.45
N GLU A 32 5.90 -9.12 -3.58
CA GLU A 32 6.93 -9.92 -2.88
C GLU A 32 6.30 -11.12 -2.18
N THR A 33 5.22 -10.88 -1.45
CA THR A 33 4.55 -11.90 -0.64
C THR A 33 3.91 -12.95 -1.55
N ALA A 34 3.28 -12.54 -2.64
CA ALA A 34 2.71 -13.44 -3.64
C ALA A 34 3.77 -14.32 -4.31
N ILE A 35 4.89 -13.72 -4.71
CA ILE A 35 6.02 -14.40 -5.36
C ILE A 35 6.69 -15.38 -4.38
N THR A 36 7.02 -14.93 -3.17
CA THR A 36 7.91 -15.68 -2.27
C THR A 36 7.15 -16.62 -1.35
N LYS A 37 6.00 -16.20 -0.83
CA LYS A 37 5.19 -16.96 0.15
C LYS A 37 3.91 -17.55 -0.46
N GLY A 38 3.53 -17.13 -1.67
CA GLY A 38 2.39 -17.65 -2.42
C GLY A 38 1.09 -16.89 -2.16
N PHE A 39 0.10 -17.15 -3.02
CA PHE A 39 -1.21 -16.49 -3.05
C PHE A 39 -1.92 -16.40 -1.68
N ARG A 40 -1.99 -17.50 -0.92
CA ARG A 40 -2.66 -17.50 0.40
C ARG A 40 -2.06 -16.50 1.38
N MET A 41 -0.73 -16.38 1.42
CA MET A 41 -0.06 -15.43 2.30
C MET A 41 -0.24 -13.99 1.82
N ALA A 42 -0.30 -13.78 0.50
CA ALA A 42 -0.55 -12.48 -0.09
C ALA A 42 -1.99 -12.01 0.19
N MET A 43 -3.00 -12.89 0.09
CA MET A 43 -4.37 -12.57 0.50
C MET A 43 -4.46 -12.15 1.97
N VAL A 44 -3.74 -12.85 2.86
CA VAL A 44 -3.73 -12.48 4.29
C VAL A 44 -3.08 -11.12 4.53
N PHE A 45 -2.03 -10.79 3.78
CA PHE A 45 -1.46 -9.45 3.79
C PHE A 45 -2.49 -8.42 3.30
N ASP A 46 -3.15 -8.70 2.18
CA ASP A 46 -4.12 -7.82 1.53
C ASP A 46 -5.36 -7.56 2.38
N PHE A 47 -5.86 -8.56 3.11
CA PHE A 47 -6.92 -8.34 4.09
C PHE A 47 -6.50 -7.38 5.22
N GLY A 48 -5.21 -7.37 5.58
CA GLY A 48 -4.69 -6.36 6.50
C GLY A 48 -4.76 -4.95 5.90
N VAL A 49 -4.41 -4.82 4.61
CA VAL A 49 -4.51 -3.56 3.84
C VAL A 49 -5.95 -3.06 3.79
N ILE A 50 -6.89 -3.94 3.38
CA ILE A 50 -8.33 -3.65 3.33
C ILE A 50 -8.85 -3.19 4.70
N LEU A 51 -8.45 -3.83 5.79
CA LEU A 51 -8.89 -3.42 7.13
C LEU A 51 -8.42 -1.99 7.47
N ALA A 52 -7.19 -1.62 7.09
CA ALA A 52 -6.69 -0.26 7.27
C ALA A 52 -7.45 0.75 6.38
N ASP A 53 -7.82 0.37 5.15
CA ASP A 53 -8.66 1.21 4.28
C ASP A 53 -10.04 1.45 4.89
N ILE A 54 -10.70 0.39 5.36
CA ILE A 54 -11.99 0.49 6.05
C ILE A 54 -11.88 1.43 7.25
N PHE A 55 -10.81 1.33 8.03
CA PHE A 55 -10.57 2.22 9.15
C PHE A 55 -10.47 3.69 8.71
N PHE A 56 -9.74 3.98 7.63
CA PHE A 56 -9.65 5.33 7.08
C PHE A 56 -10.95 5.84 6.49
N ILE A 57 -11.72 5.02 5.80
CA ILE A 57 -13.04 5.38 5.27
C ILE A 57 -13.98 5.76 6.41
N LEU A 58 -13.99 4.98 7.50
CA LEU A 58 -14.81 5.29 8.67
C LEU A 58 -14.39 6.60 9.33
N ILE A 59 -13.08 6.82 9.54
CA ILE A 59 -12.59 8.09 10.08
C ILE A 59 -12.97 9.25 9.16
N ALA A 60 -12.77 9.10 7.84
CA ALA A 60 -13.10 10.10 6.83
C ALA A 60 -14.60 10.44 6.85
N TYR A 61 -15.46 9.44 7.08
CA TYR A 61 -16.92 9.60 7.10
C TYR A 61 -17.43 10.29 8.38
N PHE A 62 -16.91 9.91 9.55
CA PHE A 62 -17.40 10.43 10.83
C PHE A 62 -16.73 11.73 11.28
N THR A 63 -15.58 12.09 10.70
CA THR A 63 -14.83 13.28 11.10
C THR A 63 -15.05 14.41 10.10
N THR A 64 -15.06 15.65 10.57
CA THR A 64 -15.19 16.84 9.71
C THR A 64 -13.99 16.97 8.76
N SER A 65 -14.25 17.33 7.50
CA SER A 65 -13.22 17.51 6.46
C SER A 65 -12.07 18.41 6.94
N ASN A 66 -12.38 19.53 7.61
CA ASN A 66 -11.36 20.49 8.10
C ASN A 66 -10.41 19.89 9.15
N LEU A 67 -10.88 18.95 9.99
CA LEU A 67 -10.03 18.30 10.98
C LEU A 67 -9.13 17.25 10.32
N LEU A 68 -9.70 16.48 9.39
CA LEU A 68 -8.97 15.48 8.61
C LEU A 68 -7.90 16.09 7.71
N GLU A 69 -8.16 17.23 7.07
CA GLU A 69 -7.18 17.95 6.25
C GLU A 69 -5.98 18.37 7.10
N LYS A 70 -6.23 18.94 8.29
CA LYS A 70 -5.16 19.29 9.24
C LYS A 70 -4.36 18.09 9.72
N ILE A 71 -5.03 16.96 9.98
CA ILE A 71 -4.36 15.72 10.40
C ILE A 71 -3.49 15.21 9.25
N LYS A 72 -4.05 15.05 8.04
CA LYS A 72 -3.36 14.53 6.88
C LYS A 72 -2.10 15.33 6.52
N ASP A 73 -2.17 16.65 6.66
CA ASP A 73 -1.06 17.55 6.35
C ASP A 73 -0.12 17.81 7.55
N ASP A 74 -0.36 17.18 8.71
CA ASP A 74 0.53 17.29 9.87
C ASP A 74 1.92 16.68 9.55
N PRO A 75 3.00 17.48 9.53
CA PRO A 75 4.35 17.00 9.23
C PRO A 75 4.80 15.87 10.16
N ARG A 76 4.26 15.81 11.39
CA ARG A 76 4.56 14.76 12.37
C ARG A 76 4.11 13.39 11.89
N LEU A 77 2.99 13.29 11.16
CA LEU A 77 2.53 12.02 10.58
C LEU A 77 3.49 11.52 9.51
N PHE A 78 3.98 12.42 8.65
CA PHE A 78 4.98 12.08 7.62
C PHE A 78 6.29 11.60 8.26
N MET A 79 6.78 12.30 9.30
CA MET A 79 7.96 11.87 10.05
C MET A 79 7.76 10.49 10.68
N PHE A 80 6.65 10.28 11.36
CA PHE A 80 6.35 9.02 12.05
C PHE A 80 6.23 7.83 11.08
N GLY A 81 5.47 8.00 9.99
CA GLY A 81 5.34 6.99 8.95
C GLY A 81 6.68 6.72 8.25
N GLY A 82 7.46 7.76 7.98
CA GLY A 82 8.81 7.66 7.42
C GLY A 82 9.74 6.84 8.30
N ILE A 83 9.80 7.11 9.60
CA ILE A 83 10.62 6.37 10.56
C ILE A 83 10.25 4.88 10.58
N ILE A 84 8.96 4.56 10.71
CA ILE A 84 8.49 3.16 10.73
C ILE A 84 8.90 2.45 9.43
N MET A 85 8.74 3.11 8.29
CA MET A 85 9.04 2.52 7.00
C MET A 85 10.55 2.36 6.77
N ILE A 86 11.38 3.29 7.25
CA ILE A 86 12.84 3.15 7.26
C ILE A 86 13.25 1.94 8.09
N PHE A 87 12.74 1.81 9.33
CA PHE A 87 13.03 0.66 10.18
C PHE A 87 12.60 -0.65 9.53
N TYR A 88 11.41 -0.66 8.91
CA TYR A 88 10.90 -1.82 8.22
C TYR A 88 11.77 -2.21 7.00
N GLY A 89 12.12 -1.23 6.17
CA GLY A 89 13.00 -1.42 5.02
C GLY A 89 14.39 -1.92 5.40
N LEU A 90 14.99 -1.33 6.45
CA LEU A 90 16.30 -1.74 6.97
C LEU A 90 16.26 -3.15 7.56
N PHE A 91 15.26 -3.45 8.38
CA PHE A 91 15.06 -4.78 8.95
C PHE A 91 14.89 -5.84 7.84
N SER A 92 14.08 -5.53 6.82
CA SER A 92 13.88 -6.41 5.66
C SER A 92 15.19 -6.64 4.91
N PHE A 93 15.96 -5.59 4.63
CA PHE A 93 17.24 -5.65 3.93
C PHE A 93 18.27 -6.53 4.68
N ILE A 94 18.42 -6.34 5.99
CA ILE A 94 19.36 -7.11 6.81
C ILE A 94 18.95 -8.58 6.89
N LYS A 95 17.65 -8.82 7.15
CA LYS A 95 17.10 -10.17 7.26
C LYS A 95 17.28 -10.96 5.96
N GLU A 96 17.03 -10.32 4.84
CA GLU A 96 17.14 -10.92 3.53
C GLU A 96 18.57 -11.33 3.19
N LYS A 97 19.57 -10.47 3.46
CA LYS A 97 20.99 -10.80 3.30
C LYS A 97 21.39 -12.01 4.17
N LYS A 98 20.89 -12.07 5.41
CA LYS A 98 21.13 -13.19 6.33
C LYS A 98 20.51 -14.49 5.81
N ASP A 99 19.27 -14.43 5.32
CA ASP A 99 18.55 -15.57 4.76
C ASP A 99 19.27 -16.13 3.53
N PHE A 100 19.74 -15.26 2.62
CA PHE A 100 20.48 -15.66 1.42
C PHE A 100 21.82 -16.35 1.78
N ASN A 101 22.59 -15.77 2.71
CA ASN A 101 23.86 -16.37 3.16
C ASN A 101 23.65 -17.73 3.83
N LYS A 102 22.57 -17.88 4.62
CA LYS A 102 22.21 -19.16 5.24
C LYS A 102 21.89 -20.21 4.18
N GLN A 103 21.10 -19.85 3.17
CA GLN A 103 20.76 -20.76 2.06
C GLN A 103 21.99 -21.20 1.27
N ARG A 104 22.93 -20.27 1.02
CA ARG A 104 24.20 -20.59 0.34
C ARG A 104 25.02 -21.62 1.11
N ARG A 105 25.16 -21.44 2.44
CA ARG A 105 25.86 -22.37 3.32
C ARG A 105 25.20 -23.76 3.39
N ILE A 106 23.87 -23.83 3.42
CA ILE A 106 23.15 -25.12 3.42
C ILE A 106 23.38 -25.87 2.11
N LYS A 107 23.35 -25.15 0.98
CA LYS A 107 23.64 -25.72 -0.35
C LYS A 107 25.09 -26.20 -0.45
N GLU A 108 26.05 -25.45 0.09
CA GLU A 108 27.46 -25.83 0.17
C GLU A 108 27.68 -27.10 1.04
N GLN A 109 26.80 -27.37 2.01
CA GLN A 109 26.86 -28.54 2.90
C GLN A 109 26.11 -29.79 2.37
N GLY A 110 25.60 -29.75 1.14
CA GLY A 110 24.93 -30.91 0.50
C GLY A 110 23.60 -31.34 1.16
N LYS A 111 23.03 -30.53 2.06
CA LYS A 111 21.71 -30.80 2.66
C LYS A 111 20.60 -30.28 1.77
N GLU A 112 19.50 -31.03 1.66
CA GLU A 112 18.31 -30.57 0.96
C GLU A 112 17.81 -29.26 1.55
N ILE A 113 17.52 -28.30 0.66
CA ILE A 113 16.96 -27.01 1.05
C ILE A 113 15.48 -27.23 1.34
N SER A 114 15.12 -27.51 2.59
CA SER A 114 13.72 -27.43 3.02
C SER A 114 13.33 -25.95 3.13
N PHE A 115 12.56 -25.47 2.14
CA PHE A 115 11.93 -24.15 2.19
C PHE A 115 10.73 -24.16 3.15
N GLU A 116 10.94 -24.50 4.42
CA GLU A 116 9.94 -24.26 5.46
C GLU A 116 9.92 -22.78 5.82
N VAL A 117 9.31 -21.98 4.93
CA VAL A 117 8.90 -20.63 5.27
C VAL A 117 7.81 -20.78 6.35
N LYS A 118 8.16 -20.59 7.62
CA LYS A 118 7.16 -20.52 8.71
C LYS A 118 6.07 -19.53 8.30
N LYS A 119 4.88 -20.07 8.02
CA LYS A 119 3.71 -19.30 7.59
C LYS A 119 3.08 -18.65 8.82
N ASN A 120 3.58 -17.49 9.21
CA ASN A 120 2.94 -16.69 10.25
C ASN A 120 1.90 -15.76 9.59
N TYR A 121 0.65 -16.24 9.52
CA TYR A 121 -0.47 -15.52 8.95
C TYR A 121 -0.76 -14.22 9.71
N PHE A 122 -0.82 -14.28 11.05
CA PHE A 122 -1.09 -13.11 11.88
C PHE A 122 -0.06 -11.99 11.68
N SER A 123 1.24 -12.33 11.72
CA SER A 123 2.30 -11.35 11.44
C SER A 123 2.22 -10.77 10.03
N THR A 124 1.76 -11.56 9.05
CA THR A 124 1.60 -11.10 7.67
C THR A 124 0.41 -10.17 7.51
N PHE A 125 -0.69 -10.46 8.19
CA PHE A 125 -1.87 -9.59 8.28
C PHE A 125 -1.52 -8.24 8.93
N VAL A 126 -0.92 -8.27 10.12
CA VAL A 126 -0.51 -7.05 10.85
C VAL A 126 0.49 -6.23 10.02
N LYS A 127 1.40 -6.89 9.28
CA LYS A 127 2.30 -6.22 8.35
C LYS A 127 1.54 -5.48 7.24
N GLY A 128 0.51 -6.08 6.65
CA GLY A 128 -0.34 -5.43 5.65
C GLY A 128 -1.08 -4.23 6.21
N PHE A 129 -1.72 -4.42 7.38
CA PHE A 129 -2.41 -3.36 8.09
C PHE A 129 -1.49 -2.17 8.40
N LEU A 130 -0.36 -2.40 9.08
CA LEU A 130 0.55 -1.32 9.49
C LEU A 130 1.15 -0.59 8.30
N LEU A 131 1.53 -1.31 7.23
CA LEU A 131 2.14 -0.69 6.06
C LEU A 131 1.14 0.20 5.30
N ASN A 132 -0.14 -0.17 5.28
CA ASN A 132 -1.19 0.67 4.71
C ASN A 132 -1.58 1.82 5.66
N PHE A 133 -1.63 1.56 6.97
CA PHE A 133 -1.97 2.55 8.00
C PHE A 133 -0.96 3.70 8.08
N ILE A 134 0.35 3.44 7.92
CA ILE A 134 1.35 4.52 7.89
C ILE A 134 1.41 5.25 6.54
N ASN A 135 0.67 4.78 5.53
CA ASN A 135 0.67 5.39 4.20
C ASN A 135 -0.28 6.59 4.17
N ILE A 136 0.27 7.77 4.42
CA ILE A 136 -0.46 9.03 4.39
C ILE A 136 -1.14 9.33 3.05
N GLY A 137 -0.62 8.77 1.95
CA GLY A 137 -1.25 8.87 0.63
C GLY A 137 -2.61 8.18 0.58
N VAL A 138 -2.79 7.09 1.34
CA VAL A 138 -4.04 6.33 1.41
C VAL A 138 -5.08 7.09 2.23
N LEU A 139 -4.69 7.66 3.38
CA LEU A 139 -5.56 8.58 4.13
C LEU A 139 -6.01 9.73 3.22
N GLY A 140 -5.07 10.31 2.47
CA GLY A 140 -5.34 11.38 1.54
C GLY A 140 -6.27 11.02 0.39
N PHE A 141 -6.14 9.81 -0.13
CA PHE A 141 -7.00 9.26 -1.17
C PHE A 141 -8.43 9.12 -0.66
N TRP A 142 -8.63 8.44 0.47
CA TRP A 142 -9.97 8.22 1.03
C TRP A 142 -10.66 9.52 1.43
N LEU A 143 -9.91 10.49 1.99
CA LEU A 143 -10.40 11.84 2.24
C LEU A 143 -10.82 12.55 0.94
N GLY A 144 -10.00 12.47 -0.11
CA GLY A 144 -10.33 13.08 -1.40
C GLY A 144 -11.60 12.48 -2.02
N ILE A 145 -11.73 11.15 -1.99
CA ILE A 145 -12.92 10.47 -2.50
C ILE A 145 -14.15 10.87 -1.70
N ILE A 146 -14.07 10.92 -0.37
CA ILE A 146 -15.25 11.25 0.43
C ILE A 146 -15.72 12.69 0.21
N ILE A 147 -14.78 13.65 0.16
CA ILE A 147 -15.10 15.06 -0.07
C ILE A 147 -15.77 15.25 -1.43
N VAL A 148 -15.30 14.56 -2.46
CA VAL A 148 -15.81 14.72 -3.84
C VAL A 148 -17.12 13.95 -4.05
N PHE A 149 -17.23 12.73 -3.53
CA PHE A 149 -18.34 11.83 -3.87
C PHE A 149 -19.45 11.78 -2.82
N ALA A 150 -19.19 11.99 -1.52
CA ALA A 150 -20.26 11.94 -0.52
C ALA A 150 -21.39 12.97 -0.80
N PRO A 151 -21.10 14.23 -1.20
CA PRO A 151 -22.15 15.17 -1.59
C PRO A 151 -22.91 14.75 -2.86
N ARG A 152 -22.25 14.08 -3.81
CA ARG A 152 -22.86 13.57 -5.04
C ARG A 152 -23.74 12.33 -4.83
N LEU A 153 -23.54 11.67 -3.69
CA LEU A 153 -24.33 10.55 -3.22
C LEU A 153 -25.44 11.03 -2.25
N ASP A 154 -25.77 12.31 -2.27
CA ASP A 154 -26.79 12.97 -1.44
C ASP A 154 -26.55 12.81 0.08
N MET A 155 -25.30 12.57 0.50
CA MET A 155 -24.94 12.23 1.88
C MET A 155 -25.70 11.00 2.42
N ASP A 156 -26.25 10.16 1.52
CA ASP A 156 -26.99 8.96 1.89
C ASP A 156 -26.01 7.86 2.34
N THR A 157 -26.15 7.43 3.59
CA THR A 157 -25.22 6.46 4.20
C THR A 157 -25.20 5.15 3.44
N TYR A 158 -26.34 4.70 2.89
CA TYR A 158 -26.44 3.44 2.18
C TYR A 158 -25.74 3.53 0.81
N ARG A 159 -25.98 4.59 0.04
CA ARG A 159 -25.28 4.87 -1.23
C ARG A 159 -23.77 4.99 -1.03
N ILE A 160 -23.33 5.73 -0.02
CA ILE A 160 -21.90 5.85 0.33
C ILE A 160 -21.31 4.48 0.66
N SER A 161 -21.99 3.68 1.49
CA SER A 161 -21.53 2.34 1.85
C SER A 161 -21.40 1.43 0.63
N VAL A 162 -22.38 1.46 -0.28
CA VAL A 162 -22.34 0.69 -1.54
C VAL A 162 -21.21 1.17 -2.45
N PHE A 163 -21.04 2.47 -2.61
CA PHE A 163 -20.00 3.08 -3.44
C PHE A 163 -18.59 2.68 -2.97
N PHE A 164 -18.27 2.88 -1.69
CA PHE A 164 -16.95 2.54 -1.14
C PHE A 164 -16.72 1.02 -1.13
N SER A 165 -17.76 0.21 -0.86
CA SER A 165 -17.65 -1.25 -0.97
C SER A 165 -17.35 -1.70 -2.41
N ALA A 166 -17.93 -1.03 -3.41
CA ALA A 166 -17.64 -1.30 -4.82
C ALA A 166 -16.20 -0.91 -5.20
N ILE A 167 -15.66 0.19 -4.67
CA ILE A 167 -14.22 0.54 -4.84
C ILE A 167 -13.35 -0.58 -4.25
N ILE A 168 -13.64 -0.99 -3.00
CA ILE A 168 -12.86 -2.03 -2.31
C ILE A 168 -12.90 -3.34 -3.08
N LEU A 169 -14.10 -3.78 -3.46
CA LEU A 169 -14.28 -5.03 -4.19
C LEU A 169 -13.58 -4.97 -5.56
N SER A 170 -13.68 -3.85 -6.28
CA SER A 170 -13.01 -3.66 -7.56
C SER A 170 -11.50 -3.82 -7.43
N TYR A 171 -10.85 -3.11 -6.48
CA TYR A 171 -9.40 -3.24 -6.33
C TYR A 171 -8.99 -4.63 -5.83
N PHE A 172 -9.75 -5.22 -4.90
CA PHE A 172 -9.45 -6.55 -4.36
C PHE A 172 -9.49 -7.63 -5.44
N LEU A 173 -10.45 -7.56 -6.37
CA LEU A 173 -10.52 -8.48 -7.50
C LEU A 173 -9.30 -8.35 -8.42
N VAL A 174 -8.89 -7.11 -8.69
CA VAL A 174 -7.68 -6.83 -9.49
C VAL A 174 -6.43 -7.32 -8.76
N ASP A 175 -6.35 -7.16 -7.44
CA ASP A 175 -5.22 -7.62 -6.64
C ASP A 175 -5.18 -9.15 -6.53
N CYS A 176 -6.32 -9.82 -6.47
CA CYS A 176 -6.40 -11.27 -6.63
C CYS A 176 -5.75 -11.73 -7.95
N LEU A 177 -6.06 -11.05 -9.06
CA LEU A 177 -5.43 -11.35 -10.35
C LEU A 177 -3.91 -11.10 -10.30
N LYS A 178 -3.46 -9.95 -9.79
CA LYS A 178 -2.03 -9.64 -9.66
C LYS A 178 -1.29 -10.63 -8.78
N MET A 179 -1.84 -10.97 -7.62
CA MET A 179 -1.27 -11.96 -6.71
C MET A 179 -1.17 -13.34 -7.36
N PHE A 180 -2.18 -13.73 -8.15
CA PHE A 180 -2.18 -14.98 -8.89
C PHE A 180 -1.07 -15.00 -9.96
N LEU A 181 -0.98 -13.95 -10.77
CA LEU A 181 0.06 -13.78 -11.80
C LEU A 181 1.46 -13.73 -11.18
N ALA A 182 1.63 -12.98 -10.10
CA ALA A 182 2.88 -12.85 -9.37
C ALA A 182 3.34 -14.19 -8.78
N LYS A 183 2.41 -15.01 -8.25
CA LYS A 183 2.74 -16.36 -7.78
C LYS A 183 3.31 -17.25 -8.89
N GLN A 184 2.84 -17.12 -10.13
CA GLN A 184 3.34 -17.96 -11.24
C GLN A 184 4.83 -17.72 -11.53
N LEU A 185 5.33 -16.51 -11.27
CA LEU A 185 6.75 -16.19 -11.39
C LEU A 185 7.61 -17.01 -10.44
N LYS A 186 7.06 -17.48 -9.30
CA LYS A 186 7.79 -18.28 -8.30
C LYS A 186 8.53 -19.48 -8.91
N ASN A 187 7.90 -20.18 -9.85
CA ASN A 187 8.46 -21.40 -10.45
C ASN A 187 9.67 -21.11 -11.36
N LYS A 188 9.90 -19.85 -11.75
CA LYS A 188 11.04 -19.41 -12.57
C LYS A 188 12.13 -18.72 -11.74
N LEU A 189 11.95 -18.58 -10.42
CA LEU A 189 12.89 -17.85 -9.58
C LEU A 189 13.87 -18.78 -8.89
N THR A 190 15.15 -18.51 -9.11
CA THR A 190 16.24 -19.07 -8.32
C THR A 190 16.35 -18.33 -6.99
N ALA A 191 17.05 -18.91 -6.01
CA ALA A 191 17.34 -18.23 -4.74
C ALA A 191 18.00 -16.85 -4.94
N PHE A 192 18.82 -16.71 -5.99
CA PHE A 192 19.45 -15.44 -6.36
C PHE A 192 18.45 -14.39 -6.87
N HIS A 193 17.47 -14.80 -7.67
CA HIS A 193 16.42 -13.89 -8.13
C HIS A 193 15.50 -13.46 -6.98
N ILE A 194 15.15 -14.38 -6.07
CA ILE A 194 14.37 -14.05 -4.86
C ILE A 194 15.13 -13.04 -3.99
N HIS A 195 16.44 -13.23 -3.80
CA HIS A 195 17.31 -12.26 -3.13
C HIS A 195 17.20 -10.89 -3.82
N LYS A 196 17.50 -10.79 -5.11
CA LYS A 196 17.39 -9.50 -5.84
C LYS A 196 16.03 -8.81 -5.67
N ILE A 197 14.92 -9.53 -5.81
CA ILE A 197 13.57 -8.95 -5.66
C ILE A 197 13.38 -8.36 -4.26
N LYS A 198 13.65 -9.15 -3.22
CA LYS A 198 13.48 -8.69 -1.83
C LYS A 198 14.42 -7.53 -1.48
N ARG A 199 15.64 -7.55 -2.01
CA ARG A 199 16.60 -6.45 -1.85
C ARG A 199 16.09 -5.16 -2.50
N ILE A 200 15.61 -5.22 -3.74
CA ILE A 200 15.01 -4.08 -4.44
C ILE A 200 13.86 -3.52 -3.62
N ILE A 201 12.95 -4.37 -3.16
CA ILE A 201 11.78 -3.95 -2.38
C ILE A 201 12.18 -3.30 -1.06
N SER A 202 13.21 -3.84 -0.39
CA SER A 202 13.74 -3.24 0.85
C SER A 202 14.37 -1.87 0.60
N ILE A 203 15.05 -1.69 -0.53
CA ILE A 203 15.60 -0.39 -0.95
C ILE A 203 14.47 0.59 -1.28
N VAL A 204 13.45 0.16 -2.01
CA VAL A 204 12.28 0.98 -2.33
C VAL A 204 11.59 1.46 -1.05
N LEU A 205 11.39 0.57 -0.07
CA LEU A 205 10.83 0.94 1.23
C LEU A 205 11.70 1.96 1.98
N LEU A 206 13.03 1.80 1.96
CA LEU A 206 13.95 2.79 2.53
C LEU A 206 13.82 4.15 1.84
N VAL A 207 13.77 4.17 0.49
CA VAL A 207 13.62 5.41 -0.29
C VAL A 207 12.30 6.09 0.05
N PHE A 208 11.16 5.38 0.00
CA PHE A 208 9.89 5.95 0.42
C PHE A 208 9.94 6.45 1.86
N GLY A 209 10.63 5.74 2.76
CA GLY A 209 10.69 6.09 4.17
C GLY A 209 11.48 7.38 4.39
N VAL A 210 12.62 7.52 3.70
CA VAL A 210 13.41 8.74 3.68
C VAL A 210 12.63 9.90 3.05
N LEU A 211 11.93 9.67 1.94
CA LEU A 211 11.11 10.71 1.30
C LEU A 211 10.01 11.22 2.24
N LEU A 212 9.26 10.32 2.90
CA LEU A 212 8.25 10.72 3.88
C LEU A 212 8.88 11.45 5.07
N PHE A 213 10.00 10.97 5.58
CA PHE A 213 10.69 11.61 6.70
C PHE A 213 11.16 13.03 6.36
N LEU A 214 11.79 13.21 5.20
CA LEU A 214 12.23 14.50 4.70
C LEU A 214 11.05 15.44 4.45
N GLN A 215 9.94 14.93 3.89
CA GLN A 215 8.72 15.69 3.71
C GLN A 215 8.14 16.19 5.05
N GLY A 216 8.28 15.40 6.11
CA GLY A 216 7.87 15.81 7.45
C GLY A 216 8.80 16.84 8.11
N ILE A 217 10.10 16.81 7.80
CA ILE A 217 11.06 17.82 8.32
C ILE A 217 10.98 19.13 7.54
N PHE A 218 10.80 19.05 6.21
CA PHE A 218 10.82 20.19 5.30
C PHE A 218 9.48 20.35 4.56
N PRO A 219 8.38 20.67 5.26
CA PRO A 219 7.06 20.81 4.64
C PRO A 219 7.01 21.94 3.59
N GLU A 220 7.79 23.02 3.77
CA GLU A 220 7.88 24.19 2.87
C GLU A 220 8.46 23.88 1.47
N SER A 221 9.13 22.73 1.30
CA SER A 221 9.62 22.29 -0.01
C SER A 221 8.49 22.02 -1.02
N LYS A 222 7.26 21.76 -0.54
CA LYS A 222 6.06 21.67 -1.40
C LYS A 222 5.65 23.01 -1.99
N GLU A 223 5.72 24.08 -1.20
CA GLU A 223 5.30 25.43 -1.63
C GLU A 223 6.26 25.97 -2.68
N THR A 224 7.57 25.78 -2.49
CA THR A 224 8.59 26.30 -3.42
C THR A 224 8.56 25.60 -4.79
N ILE A 225 8.30 24.28 -4.83
CA ILE A 225 8.21 23.53 -6.10
C ILE A 225 6.88 23.84 -6.81
N GLY A 226 5.76 23.96 -6.07
CA GLY A 226 4.47 24.36 -6.64
C GLY A 226 4.48 25.78 -7.21
N GLU A 227 5.11 26.72 -6.52
CA GLU A 227 5.30 28.09 -7.02
C GLU A 227 6.20 28.17 -8.26
N GLN A 228 7.25 27.35 -8.32
CA GLN A 228 8.11 27.29 -9.51
C GLN A 228 7.38 26.70 -10.71
N LEU A 229 6.60 25.64 -10.54
CA LEU A 229 5.80 25.04 -11.62
C LEU A 229 4.70 25.97 -12.12
N ASN A 230 3.98 26.67 -11.21
CA ASN A 230 3.02 27.70 -11.60
C ASN A 230 3.68 28.85 -12.35
N LYS A 231 4.91 29.26 -11.98
CA LYS A 231 5.67 30.24 -12.77
C LYS A 231 5.95 29.73 -14.19
N PHE A 232 6.28 28.45 -14.39
CA PHE A 232 6.48 27.88 -15.72
C PHE A 232 5.20 27.75 -16.55
N GLU A 233 4.04 27.51 -15.93
CA GLU A 233 2.74 27.50 -16.62
C GLU A 233 2.25 28.90 -17.00
N ILE A 234 2.64 29.96 -16.28
CA ILE A 234 2.30 31.35 -16.63
C ILE A 234 3.13 31.87 -17.83
N PHE A 235 4.21 31.18 -18.22
CA PHE A 235 5.05 31.54 -19.38
C PHE A 235 4.78 30.70 -20.65
N ASN A 236 3.72 29.89 -20.67
CA ASN A 236 3.20 29.20 -21.87
C ASN A 236 1.75 29.62 -22.15
#